data_AF-A0AAN1PZA3-F1
#
_entry.id   AF-A0AAN1PZA3-F1
#
_cell.length_a   1.000
_cell.length_b   1.000
_cell.length_c   1.000
_cell.angle_alpha   90.00
_cell.angle_beta   90.00
_cell.angle_gamma   90.00
#
_symmetry.space_group_name_H-M   'P 1'
#
loop_
_entity.id
_entity.type
_entity.pdbx_description
1 polymer ?
#
loop_
_entity_poly.entity_id
_entity_poly.type
_entity_poly.pdbx_seq_one_letter_code
_entity_poly.pdbx_strand_id
1 'polypeptide(L)'
;MKKIRDERLILQNFKNIRTTLLIENSAILLILFWQGWQKNNLQKAFTYDNPLYIVLMIAVFTMIILSVNVSTPIEDKPKRSWRYLGLWALIELIGFTALFYFLIAINQPFISLIAGIALTTVTSGIMLYSNHLRDRD
;
A
#
# COMPACT_ATOMS: atom_id res chain seq x y z
N MET A 1 -5.07 -34.21 14.03
CA MET A 1 -5.24 -32.76 14.32
C MET A 1 -6.72 -32.42 14.27
N LYS A 2 -7.29 -31.82 15.32
CA LYS A 2 -8.72 -31.47 15.39
C LYS A 2 -8.97 -30.27 14.47
N LYS A 3 -9.78 -30.44 13.42
CA LYS A 3 -10.12 -29.37 12.47
C LYS A 3 -10.87 -28.28 13.23
N ILE A 4 -10.33 -27.06 13.28
CA ILE A 4 -10.99 -25.91 13.88
C ILE A 4 -12.21 -25.61 13.01
N ARG A 5 -13.42 -25.79 13.55
CA ARG A 5 -14.70 -25.64 12.82
C ARG A 5 -15.37 -24.30 13.08
N ASP A 6 -14.72 -23.44 13.86
CA ASP A 6 -15.27 -22.17 14.30
C ASP A 6 -14.73 -21.04 13.40
N GLU A 7 -15.63 -20.43 12.62
CA GLU A 7 -15.30 -19.40 11.62
C GLU A 7 -14.61 -18.18 12.24
N ARG A 8 -14.94 -17.86 13.49
CA ARG A 8 -14.35 -16.74 14.24
C ARG A 8 -12.85 -16.96 14.51
N LEU A 9 -12.46 -18.19 14.82
CA LEU A 9 -11.06 -18.56 15.06
C LEU A 9 -10.25 -18.53 13.75
N ILE A 10 -10.87 -18.93 12.64
CA ILE A 10 -10.24 -18.85 11.31
C ILE A 10 -10.00 -17.38 10.92
N LEU A 11 -10.99 -16.51 11.09
CA LEU A 11 -10.86 -15.07 10.84
C LEU A 11 -9.78 -14.42 11.72
N GLN A 12 -9.70 -14.82 13.00
CA GLN A 12 -8.67 -14.33 13.90
C GLN A 12 -7.28 -14.79 13.47
N ASN A 13 -7.12 -16.04 13.02
CA ASN A 13 -5.85 -16.53 12.49
C ASN A 13 -5.39 -15.77 11.24
N PHE A 14 -6.30 -15.46 10.31
CA PHE A 14 -5.94 -14.63 9.14
C PHE A 14 -5.51 -13.21 9.54
N LYS A 15 -6.19 -12.61 10.53
CA LYS A 15 -5.75 -11.31 11.09
C LYS A 15 -4.35 -11.41 11.71
N ASN A 16 -4.08 -12.47 12.48
CA ASN A 16 -2.78 -12.68 13.09
C ASN A 16 -1.68 -12.88 12.04
N ILE A 17 -1.92 -13.70 11.00
CA ILE A 17 -0.99 -13.90 9.88
C ILE A 17 -0.69 -12.57 9.19
N ARG A 18 -1.71 -11.76 8.93
CA ARG A 18 -1.54 -10.43 8.33
C ARG A 18 -0.66 -9.52 9.19
N THR A 19 -0.87 -9.52 10.51
CA THR A 19 -0.06 -8.73 11.44
C THR A 19 1.39 -9.23 11.48
N THR A 20 1.61 -10.54 11.51
CA THR A 20 2.96 -11.13 11.47
C THR A 20 3.70 -10.74 10.19
N LEU A 21 3.05 -10.85 9.03
CA LEU A 21 3.63 -10.43 7.74
C LEU A 21 3.96 -8.94 7.72
N LEU A 22 3.15 -8.09 8.34
CA LEU A 22 3.42 -6.65 8.45
C LEU A 22 4.68 -6.38 9.28
N ILE A 23 4.82 -7.08 10.41
CA ILE A 23 6.00 -6.96 11.28
C ILE A 23 7.26 -7.45 10.56
N GLU A 24 7.19 -8.60 9.88
CA GLU A 24 8.30 -9.17 9.12
C GLU A 24 8.74 -8.25 7.98
N ASN A 25 7.80 -7.75 7.18
CA ASN A 25 8.09 -6.78 6.12
C ASN A 25 8.73 -5.50 6.67
N SER A 26 8.28 -5.02 7.83
CA SER A 26 8.86 -3.83 8.48
C SER A 26 10.29 -4.08 8.93
N ALA A 27 10.58 -5.26 9.48
CA ALA A 27 11.94 -5.64 9.88
C ALA A 27 12.88 -5.75 8.67
N ILE A 28 12.44 -6.39 7.58
CA ILE A 28 13.23 -6.50 6.34
C ILE A 28 13.50 -5.12 5.75
N LEU A 29 12.51 -4.22 5.73
CA LEU A 29 12.68 -2.84 5.28
C LEU A 29 13.75 -2.09 6.09
N LEU A 30 13.73 -2.20 7.42
CA LEU A 30 14.73 -1.57 8.28
C LEU A 30 16.14 -2.11 8.00
N ILE A 31 16.28 -3.42 7.79
CA ILE A 31 17.56 -4.05 7.45
C ILE A 31 18.07 -3.56 6.09
N LEU A 32 17.20 -3.50 5.07
CA LEU A 32 17.56 -2.99 3.74
C LEU A 32 17.97 -1.51 3.79
N PHE A 33 17.24 -0.70 4.57
CA PHE A 33 17.56 0.71 4.74
C PHE A 33 18.92 0.89 5.43
N TRP A 34 19.18 0.11 6.49
CA TRP A 34 20.47 0.10 7.18
C TRP A 34 21.61 -0.35 6.26
N GLN A 35 21.40 -1.37 5.44
CA GLN A 35 22.38 -1.85 4.46
C GLN A 35 22.68 -0.78 3.39
N GLY A 36 21.64 -0.10 2.89
CA GLY A 36 21.78 0.98 1.92
C GLY A 36 22.50 2.20 2.50
N TRP A 37 22.24 2.52 3.78
CA TRP A 37 22.95 3.56 4.53
C TRP A 37 24.43 3.23 4.70
N GLN A 38 24.75 2.00 5.13
CA GLN A 38 26.14 1.58 5.37
C GLN A 38 26.99 1.56 4.10
N LYS A 39 26.39 1.25 2.94
CA LYS A 39 27.08 1.21 1.65
C LYS A 39 26.99 2.54 0.85
N ASN A 40 26.41 3.59 1.43
CA ASN A 40 26.12 4.88 0.77
C ASN A 40 25.45 4.73 -0.62
N ASN A 41 24.71 3.65 -0.80
CA ASN A 41 24.10 3.31 -2.08
C ASN A 41 22.78 2.59 -1.85
N LEU A 42 21.76 3.39 -1.54
CA LEU A 42 20.39 2.92 -1.34
C LEU A 42 19.86 2.18 -2.58
N GLN A 43 20.23 2.62 -3.79
CA GLN A 43 19.77 1.97 -5.02
C GLN A 43 20.25 0.51 -5.13
N LYS A 44 21.49 0.22 -4.74
CA LYS A 44 22.02 -1.16 -4.71
C LYS A 44 21.33 -2.04 -3.66
N ALA A 45 20.80 -1.46 -2.58
CA ALA A 45 20.07 -2.23 -1.58
C ALA A 45 18.70 -2.70 -2.11
N PHE A 46 18.04 -1.88 -2.93
CA PHE A 46 16.75 -2.16 -3.58
C PHE A 46 16.92 -2.67 -5.03
N THR A 47 17.85 -3.61 -5.24
CA THR A 47 18.07 -4.25 -6.55
C THR A 47 17.69 -5.72 -6.48
N TYR A 48 17.30 -6.32 -7.61
CA TYR A 48 17.00 -7.76 -7.71
C TYR A 48 18.21 -8.67 -7.40
N ASP A 49 19.42 -8.13 -7.38
CA ASP A 49 20.62 -8.83 -6.94
C ASP A 49 20.64 -9.08 -5.42
N ASN A 50 19.80 -8.37 -4.65
CA ASN A 50 19.70 -8.54 -3.21
C ASN A 50 18.59 -9.55 -2.85
N PRO A 51 18.93 -10.74 -2.31
CA PRO A 51 17.93 -11.74 -1.95
C PRO A 51 16.91 -11.21 -0.92
N LEU A 52 17.32 -10.33 0.00
CA LEU A 52 16.43 -9.73 0.98
C LEU A 52 15.35 -8.86 0.33
N TYR A 53 15.70 -8.16 -0.76
CA TYR A 53 14.73 -7.37 -1.51
C TYR A 53 13.71 -8.26 -2.23
N ILE A 54 14.15 -9.39 -2.81
CA ILE A 54 13.24 -10.37 -3.42
C ILE A 54 12.26 -10.93 -2.39
N VAL A 55 12.76 -11.32 -1.21
CA VAL A 55 11.90 -11.83 -0.12
C VAL A 55 10.89 -10.79 0.32
N LEU A 56 11.32 -9.53 0.47
CA LEU A 56 10.40 -8.41 0.76
C LEU A 56 9.31 -8.30 -0.32
N MET A 57 9.66 -8.37 -1.60
CA MET A 57 8.67 -8.26 -2.68
C MET A 57 7.64 -9.39 -2.62
N ILE A 58 8.07 -10.64 -2.43
CA ILE A 58 7.17 -11.79 -2.30
C ILE A 58 6.23 -11.63 -1.11
N ALA A 59 6.77 -11.21 0.04
CA ALA A 59 6.00 -11.02 1.25
C ALA A 59 5.01 -9.84 1.15
N VAL A 60 5.38 -8.75 0.46
CA VAL A 60 4.48 -7.62 0.17
C VAL A 60 3.34 -8.06 -0.76
N PHE A 61 3.62 -8.78 -1.85
CA PHE A 61 2.56 -9.28 -2.74
C PHE A 61 1.61 -10.23 -2.01
N THR A 62 2.15 -11.13 -1.18
CA THR A 62 1.35 -12.03 -0.35
C THR A 62 0.45 -11.23 0.60
N MET A 63 0.99 -10.20 1.25
CA MET A 63 0.22 -9.33 2.14
C MET A 63 -0.88 -8.56 1.40
N ILE A 64 -0.63 -8.08 0.18
CA ILE A 64 -1.64 -7.41 -0.65
C ILE A 64 -2.80 -8.37 -0.92
N ILE A 65 -2.51 -9.59 -1.39
CA ILE A 65 -3.53 -10.60 -1.70
C ILE A 65 -4.36 -10.92 -0.45
N LEU A 66 -3.72 -11.12 0.70
CA LEU A 66 -4.41 -11.38 1.98
C LEU A 66 -5.17 -10.15 2.53
N SER A 67 -4.86 -8.94 2.06
CA SER A 67 -5.51 -7.70 2.50
C SER A 67 -6.70 -7.31 1.63
N VAL A 68 -6.90 -7.95 0.48
CA VAL A 68 -8.10 -7.73 -0.34
C VAL A 68 -9.30 -8.28 0.43
N ASN A 69 -10.03 -7.39 1.10
CA ASN A 69 -11.31 -7.73 1.69
C ASN A 69 -12.31 -8.01 0.56
N VAL A 70 -12.96 -9.17 0.62
CA VAL A 70 -14.21 -9.41 -0.11
C VAL A 70 -15.24 -8.42 0.45
N SER A 71 -15.79 -7.59 -0.43
CA SER A 71 -16.56 -6.38 -0.18
C SER A 71 -17.53 -6.43 1.01
N THR A 72 -17.52 -5.38 1.84
CA THR A 72 -18.68 -4.98 2.66
C THR A 72 -19.66 -4.17 1.80
N PRO A 73 -20.97 -4.24 2.06
CA PRO A 73 -21.96 -3.43 1.33
C PRO A 73 -21.53 -1.96 1.31
N ILE A 74 -21.41 -1.40 0.12
CA ILE A 74 -21.05 0.01 -0.09
C ILE A 74 -22.29 0.91 0.09
N GLU A 75 -23.47 0.35 -0.06
CA GLU A 75 -24.77 1.02 -0.04
C GLU A 75 -25.03 1.73 1.30
N ASP A 76 -24.78 1.09 2.45
CA ASP A 76 -25.08 1.65 3.78
C ASP A 76 -24.15 2.80 4.26
N LYS A 77 -23.32 3.39 3.39
CA LYS A 77 -22.33 4.42 3.79
C LYS A 77 -22.73 5.81 3.30
N PRO A 78 -22.75 6.84 4.17
CA PRO A 78 -23.09 8.19 3.76
C PRO A 78 -22.09 8.75 2.75
N LYS A 79 -22.59 9.61 1.85
CA LYS A 79 -21.77 10.34 0.87
C LYS A 79 -20.75 11.22 1.56
N ARG A 80 -19.51 11.15 1.08
CA ARG A 80 -18.43 12.05 1.49
C ARG A 80 -18.56 13.38 0.75
N SER A 81 -18.26 14.47 1.46
CA SER A 81 -18.20 15.82 0.90
C SER A 81 -17.14 15.94 -0.19
N TRP A 82 -17.42 16.72 -1.23
CA TRP A 82 -16.46 17.01 -2.31
C TRP A 82 -15.15 17.61 -1.80
N ARG A 83 -15.22 18.45 -0.75
CA ARG A 83 -14.04 19.05 -0.11
C ARG A 83 -13.14 18.00 0.52
N TYR A 84 -13.73 16.98 1.15
CA TYR A 84 -13.00 15.87 1.73
C TYR A 84 -12.31 15.06 0.62
N LEU A 85 -12.99 14.75 -0.48
CA LEU A 85 -12.40 14.01 -1.60
C LEU A 85 -11.24 14.78 -2.24
N GLY A 86 -11.38 16.09 -2.45
CA GLY A 86 -10.31 16.92 -3.00
C GLY A 86 -9.08 17.00 -2.08
N LEU A 87 -9.29 17.11 -0.76
CA LEU A 87 -8.21 17.12 0.22
C LEU A 87 -7.46 15.78 0.26
N TRP A 88 -8.19 14.66 0.18
CA TRP A 88 -7.57 13.33 0.08
C TRP A 88 -6.76 13.16 -1.21
N ALA A 89 -7.30 13.56 -2.36
CA ALA A 89 -6.58 13.52 -3.63
C ALA A 89 -5.28 14.34 -3.58
N LEU A 90 -5.28 15.51 -2.92
CA LEU A 90 -4.08 16.33 -2.75
C LEU A 90 -3.03 15.64 -1.86
N ILE A 91 -3.46 15.04 -0.75
CA ILE A 91 -2.55 14.27 0.12
C ILE A 91 -1.94 13.09 -0.65
N GLU A 92 -2.76 12.35 -1.40
CA GLU A 92 -2.30 11.23 -2.23
C GLU A 92 -1.30 11.70 -3.29
N LEU A 93 -1.56 12.83 -3.95
CA LEU A 93 -0.65 13.40 -4.95
C LEU A 93 0.72 13.70 -4.35
N ILE A 94 0.75 14.40 -3.22
CA ILE A 94 2.00 14.74 -2.54
C ILE A 94 2.72 13.47 -2.10
N GLY A 95 1.99 12.52 -1.51
CA GLY A 95 2.54 11.25 -1.04
C GLY A 95 3.16 10.41 -2.17
N PHE A 96 2.43 10.18 -3.26
CA PHE A 96 2.93 9.40 -4.40
C PHE A 96 4.05 10.11 -5.13
N THR A 97 3.96 11.43 -5.31
CA THR A 97 5.05 12.20 -5.94
C THR A 97 6.33 12.12 -5.11
N ALA A 98 6.25 12.26 -3.78
CA ALA A 98 7.40 12.13 -2.88
C ALA A 98 7.98 10.71 -2.90
N LEU A 99 7.11 9.69 -2.93
CA LEU A 99 7.51 8.29 -3.02
C LEU A 99 8.26 8.00 -4.33
N PHE A 100 7.76 8.46 -5.48
CA PHE A 100 8.43 8.27 -6.75
C PHE A 100 9.70 9.10 -6.89
N TYR A 101 9.73 10.30 -6.30
CA TYR A 101 10.94 11.11 -6.23
C TYR A 101 12.05 10.37 -5.47
N PHE A 102 11.70 9.71 -4.37
CA PHE A 102 12.63 8.91 -3.58
C PHE A 102 13.08 7.62 -4.30
N LEU A 103 12.16 6.94 -5.01
CA LEU A 103 12.42 5.61 -5.59
C LEU A 103 13.07 5.64 -6.97
N ILE A 104 12.62 6.49 -7.89
CA ILE A 104 12.98 6.40 -9.31
C ILE A 104 14.22 7.23 -9.64
N ALA A 105 14.31 8.46 -9.13
CA ALA A 105 15.41 9.34 -9.49
C ALA A 105 15.48 10.55 -8.55
N ILE A 106 16.37 10.47 -7.57
CA ILE A 106 17.00 11.67 -7.00
C ILE A 106 17.54 12.45 -8.21
N ASN A 107 16.92 13.58 -8.56
CA ASN A 107 17.22 14.49 -9.68
C ASN A 107 16.28 14.50 -10.91
N GLN A 108 15.15 13.76 -10.96
CA GLN A 108 14.15 13.94 -12.04
C GLN A 108 12.75 14.27 -11.51
N PRO A 109 12.53 15.50 -11.01
CA PRO A 109 11.28 15.90 -10.35
C PRO A 109 10.06 15.82 -11.28
N PHE A 110 10.25 16.02 -12.59
CA PHE A 110 9.16 15.97 -13.57
C PHE A 110 8.62 14.55 -13.77
N ILE A 111 9.49 13.53 -13.80
CA ILE A 111 9.05 12.14 -13.98
C ILE A 111 8.32 11.65 -12.73
N SER A 112 8.84 11.97 -11.54
CA SER A 112 8.16 11.65 -10.28
C SER A 112 6.78 12.30 -10.17
N LEU A 113 6.65 13.54 -10.67
CA LEU A 113 5.36 14.24 -10.68
C LEU A 113 4.36 13.57 -11.64
N ILE A 114 4.79 13.22 -12.85
CA ILE A 114 3.92 12.53 -13.83
C ILE A 114 3.46 11.19 -13.26
N ALA A 115 4.37 10.41 -12.66
CA ALA A 115 4.04 9.14 -12.03
C ALA A 115 3.07 9.31 -10.84
N GLY A 116 3.29 10.32 -10.01
CA GLY A 116 2.40 10.68 -8.91
C GLY A 116 0.99 11.04 -9.40
N ILE A 117 0.89 11.92 -10.41
CA ILE A 117 -0.39 12.32 -11.03
C ILE A 117 -1.13 11.10 -11.59
N ALA A 118 -0.42 10.21 -12.30
CA ALA A 118 -1.02 9.02 -12.89
C ALA A 118 -1.68 8.13 -11.83
N LEU A 119 -0.98 7.83 -10.72
CA LEU A 119 -1.54 7.04 -9.63
C LEU A 119 -2.70 7.76 -8.93
N THR A 120 -2.53 9.03 -8.57
CA THR A 120 -3.59 9.79 -7.89
C THR A 120 -4.86 9.87 -8.72
N THR A 121 -4.75 9.98 -10.04
CA THR A 121 -5.92 10.03 -10.93
C THR A 121 -6.70 8.71 -10.88
N VAL A 122 -5.99 7.58 -10.89
CA VAL A 122 -6.62 6.25 -10.79
C VAL A 122 -7.29 6.07 -9.42
N THR A 123 -6.58 6.36 -8.32
CA THR A 123 -7.10 6.17 -6.96
C THR A 123 -8.26 7.12 -6.67
N SER A 124 -8.12 8.40 -7.02
CA SER A 124 -9.18 9.40 -6.85
C SER A 124 -10.37 9.13 -7.75
N GLY A 125 -10.17 8.61 -8.96
CA GLY A 125 -11.23 8.17 -9.86
C GLY A 125 -12.06 7.03 -9.25
N ILE A 126 -11.39 6.01 -8.70
CA ILE A 126 -12.05 4.92 -7.96
C ILE A 126 -12.81 5.48 -6.75
N MET A 127 -12.21 6.41 -6.01
CA MET A 127 -12.84 7.02 -4.84
C MET A 127 -14.09 7.82 -5.21
N LEU A 128 -14.05 8.61 -6.28
CA LEU A 128 -15.18 9.37 -6.81
C LEU A 128 -16.30 8.44 -7.30
N TYR A 129 -15.95 7.40 -8.06
CA TYR A 129 -16.92 6.41 -8.53
C TYR A 129 -17.58 5.68 -7.34
N SER A 130 -16.78 5.27 -6.35
CA SER A 130 -17.31 4.66 -5.12
C SER A 130 -18.20 5.60 -4.31
N ASN A 131 -17.92 6.91 -4.32
CA ASN A 131 -18.74 7.90 -3.62
C ASN A 131 -20.03 8.23 -4.38
N HIS A 132 -20.03 8.08 -5.71
CA HIS A 132 -21.24 8.21 -6.53
C HIS A 132 -22.25 7.10 -6.21
N LEU A 133 -21.76 5.86 -6.05
CA LEU A 133 -22.54 4.65 -5.73
C LEU A 133 -23.06 4.57 -4.29
N ARG A 134 -22.64 5.47 -3.39
CA ARG A 134 -23.18 5.55 -2.03
C ARG A 134 -24.60 6.09 -2.05
N ASP A 135 -25.43 5.68 -1.11
CA ASP A 135 -26.82 6.13 -1.07
C ASP A 135 -26.92 7.64 -0.76
N ARG A 136 -27.97 8.26 -1.30
CA ARG A 136 -28.39 9.61 -0.89
C ARG A 136 -29.45 9.40 0.19
N ASP A 137 -29.04 9.44 1.46
CA ASP A 137 -29.97 9.94 2.47
C ASP A 137 -30.34 11.40 2.14
#